data_AF-A0A1B8P2R4-F1
#
_entry.id   AF-A0A1B8P2R4-F1
#
_cell.length_a   1.000
_cell.length_b   1.000
_cell.length_c   1.000
_cell.angle_alpha   90.00
_cell.angle_beta   90.00
_cell.angle_gamma   90.00
#
_symmetry.space_group_name_H-M   'P 1'
#
loop_
_entity.id
_entity.type
_entity.pdbx_description
1 polymer ?
#
loop_
_entity_poly.entity_id
_entity_poly.type
_entity_poly.pdbx_seq_one_letter_code
_entity_poly.pdbx_strand_id
1 'polypeptide(L)'
;MVEWRLGIPDERTAHGTLEPGLPQLADWPLGEVSKEGADDWLMAFDCTRDCAESADRWWRVHRALGRDAHRVSRLRIGGTQSEALPGEAVVTWQGAPEWREPDTLWIIDPEGRAVLSYGEGVEASNVLEDIERLLELNPEPPLARLHDE
;
A
#
# COMPACT_ATOMS: atom_id res chain seq x y z
N MET A 1 15.06 -22.07 -9.10
CA MET A 1 14.46 -21.48 -7.90
C MET A 1 15.09 -20.11 -7.78
N VAL A 2 14.37 -19.05 -8.14
CA VAL A 2 14.88 -17.68 -7.98
C VAL A 2 14.28 -17.17 -6.68
N GLU A 3 15.10 -17.09 -5.63
CA GLU A 3 14.76 -16.35 -4.41
C GLU A 3 14.71 -14.87 -4.79
N TRP A 4 13.50 -14.35 -5.02
CA TRP A 4 13.31 -12.90 -5.16
C TRP A 4 13.52 -12.29 -3.78
N ARG A 5 14.69 -11.68 -3.58
CA ARG A 5 14.98 -10.86 -2.41
C ARG A 5 14.44 -9.47 -2.70
N LEU A 6 13.41 -9.05 -1.97
CA LEU A 6 12.91 -7.69 -2.02
C LEU A 6 14.02 -6.70 -1.64
N GLY A 7 14.28 -5.75 -2.53
CA GLY A 7 15.14 -4.61 -2.25
C GLY A 7 14.34 -3.54 -1.53
N ILE A 8 14.31 -3.57 -0.20
CA ILE A 8 13.70 -2.50 0.61
C ILE A 8 14.77 -1.41 0.83
N PRO A 9 14.42 -0.11 0.73
CA PRO A 9 15.35 0.97 1.09
C PRO A 9 15.89 0.80 2.52
N ASP A 10 17.17 1.16 2.73
CA ASP A 10 17.78 1.13 4.07
C ASP A 10 17.05 2.11 5.01
N GLU A 11 16.92 1.75 6.28
CA GLU A 11 16.19 2.51 7.32
C GLU A 11 16.73 3.95 7.48
N ARG A 12 17.96 4.23 7.00
CA ARG A 12 18.55 5.57 6.99
C ARG A 12 18.05 6.49 5.88
N THR A 13 17.23 5.99 4.95
CA THR A 13 16.71 6.75 3.80
C THR A 13 15.20 6.63 3.65
N ALA A 14 14.58 5.57 4.18
CA ALA A 14 13.12 5.48 4.22
C ALA A 14 12.54 6.48 5.23
N HIS A 15 11.42 7.12 4.86
CA HIS A 15 10.64 7.96 5.77
C HIS A 15 9.63 7.15 6.57
N GLY A 16 9.29 5.95 6.09
CA GLY A 16 8.43 4.98 6.77
C GLY A 16 9.20 4.06 7.72
N THR A 17 8.48 3.44 8.64
CA THR A 17 9.01 2.42 9.55
C THR A 17 8.97 1.06 8.88
N LEU A 18 10.05 0.29 8.98
CA LEU A 18 10.07 -1.10 8.53
C LEU A 18 9.22 -1.98 9.45
N GLU A 19 8.27 -2.71 8.88
CA GLU A 19 7.32 -3.55 9.64
C GLU A 19 7.48 -5.06 9.37
N PRO A 20 8.68 -5.67 9.51
CA PRO A 20 8.87 -7.09 9.24
C PRO A 20 8.10 -8.01 10.22
N GLY A 21 7.56 -7.45 11.31
CA GLY A 21 6.85 -8.18 12.36
C GLY A 21 5.33 -8.21 12.22
N LEU A 22 4.74 -7.48 11.26
CA LEU A 22 3.29 -7.51 11.07
C LEU A 22 2.83 -8.83 10.43
N PRO A 23 1.62 -9.32 10.77
CA PRO A 23 1.03 -10.47 10.08
C PRO A 23 0.89 -10.22 8.57
N GLN A 24 0.81 -11.28 7.79
CA GLN A 24 0.48 -11.15 6.36
C GLN A 24 -0.93 -10.58 6.20
N LEU A 25 -1.16 -9.85 5.11
CA LEU A 25 -2.47 -9.23 4.81
C LEU A 25 -3.64 -10.21 4.89
N ALA A 26 -3.42 -11.48 4.52
CA ALA A 26 -4.44 -12.54 4.59
C ALA A 26 -4.86 -12.88 6.04
N ASP A 27 -3.99 -12.62 7.02
CA ASP A 27 -4.25 -12.83 8.45
C ASP A 27 -4.79 -11.56 9.13
N TRP A 28 -4.92 -10.45 8.40
CA TRP A 28 -5.51 -9.24 8.96
C TRP A 28 -7.01 -9.46 9.13
N PRO A 29 -7.63 -8.97 10.22
CA PRO A 29 -9.05 -9.13 10.48
C PRO A 29 -9.86 -8.17 9.59
N LEU A 30 -9.84 -8.40 8.27
CA LEU A 30 -10.48 -7.62 7.22
C LEU A 30 -11.61 -8.40 6.55
N GLY A 31 -12.55 -7.68 5.94
CA GLY A 31 -13.44 -8.23 4.91
C GLY A 31 -12.69 -8.85 3.73
N GLU A 32 -13.43 -9.38 2.76
CA GLU A 32 -12.82 -9.90 1.53
C GLU A 32 -12.02 -8.80 0.81
N VAL A 33 -10.71 -9.02 0.66
CA VAL A 33 -9.81 -8.08 -0.03
C VAL A 33 -9.69 -8.51 -1.49
N SER A 34 -10.20 -7.69 -2.40
CA SER A 34 -9.98 -7.83 -3.85
C SER A 34 -8.90 -6.85 -4.31
N LYS A 35 -7.78 -7.35 -4.83
CA LYS A 35 -6.78 -6.54 -5.54
C LYS A 35 -7.13 -6.47 -7.04
N GLU A 36 -6.84 -5.36 -7.70
CA GLU A 36 -7.02 -5.24 -9.16
C GLU A 36 -5.93 -6.04 -9.92
N GLY A 37 -4.67 -5.90 -9.50
CA GLY A 37 -3.55 -6.73 -9.98
C GLY A 37 -3.10 -7.74 -8.92
N ALA A 38 -2.93 -9.01 -9.32
CA ALA A 38 -2.46 -10.08 -8.43
C ALA A 38 -1.02 -9.84 -7.96
N ASP A 39 -0.21 -9.20 -8.80
CA ASP A 39 1.21 -8.93 -8.57
C ASP A 39 1.49 -7.48 -8.16
N ASP A 40 0.44 -6.71 -7.85
CA ASP A 40 0.57 -5.30 -7.47
C ASP A 40 1.05 -5.14 -6.03
N TRP A 41 1.86 -4.10 -5.85
CA TRP A 41 2.06 -3.50 -4.54
C TRP A 41 0.74 -2.90 -4.06
N LEU A 42 0.49 -2.96 -2.76
CA LEU A 42 -0.73 -2.43 -2.18
C LEU A 42 -0.41 -1.26 -1.26
N MET A 43 -0.98 -0.10 -1.57
CA MET A 43 -1.02 1.05 -0.68
C MET A 43 -2.32 0.99 0.12
N ALA A 44 -2.23 0.42 1.33
CA ALA A 44 -3.36 0.21 2.22
C ALA A 44 -3.41 1.28 3.31
N PHE A 45 -4.59 1.83 3.63
CA PHE A 45 -4.70 2.84 4.68
C PHE A 45 -5.94 2.65 5.55
N ASP A 46 -5.78 2.91 6.85
CA ASP A 46 -6.88 2.94 7.79
C ASP A 46 -7.64 4.26 7.67
N CYS A 47 -8.95 4.17 7.43
CA CYS A 47 -9.85 5.28 7.16
C CYS A 47 -10.85 5.42 8.31
N THR A 48 -10.32 5.63 9.52
CA THR A 48 -11.11 5.79 10.75
C THR A 48 -11.62 7.20 10.95
N ARG A 49 -10.76 8.18 10.66
CA ARG A 49 -11.04 9.62 10.81
C ARG A 49 -10.78 10.29 9.46
N ASP A 50 -11.45 11.42 9.23
CA ASP A 50 -11.23 12.31 8.08
C ASP A 50 -11.07 11.59 6.72
N CYS A 51 -11.89 10.55 6.51
CA CYS A 51 -11.64 9.57 5.46
C CYS A 51 -11.61 10.14 4.04
N ALA A 52 -12.42 11.17 3.77
CA ALA A 52 -12.40 11.87 2.49
C ALA A 52 -11.06 12.59 2.22
N GLU A 53 -10.44 13.15 3.27
CA GLU A 53 -9.13 13.80 3.15
C GLU A 53 -8.03 12.76 2.92
N SER A 54 -8.03 11.67 3.68
CA SER A 54 -7.06 10.58 3.50
C SER A 54 -7.18 9.94 2.12
N ALA A 55 -8.41 9.66 1.65
CA ALA A 55 -8.63 9.10 0.32
C ALA A 55 -8.16 10.05 -0.80
N ASP A 56 -8.46 11.35 -0.73
CA ASP A 56 -7.98 12.33 -1.71
C ASP A 56 -6.44 12.47 -1.66
N ARG A 57 -5.85 12.49 -0.46
CA ARG A 57 -4.40 12.55 -0.28
C ARG A 57 -3.69 11.38 -0.96
N TRP A 58 -4.12 10.15 -0.69
CA TRP A 58 -3.51 8.96 -1.27
C TRP A 58 -3.84 8.78 -2.75
N TRP A 59 -4.97 9.31 -3.21
CA TRP A 59 -5.26 9.39 -4.65
C TRP A 59 -4.28 10.29 -5.39
N ARG A 60 -3.90 11.45 -4.81
CA ARG A 60 -2.88 12.33 -5.40
C ARG A 60 -1.52 11.67 -5.46
N VAL A 61 -1.11 10.95 -4.40
CA VAL A 61 0.14 10.17 -4.39
C VAL A 61 0.12 9.14 -5.50
N HIS A 62 -0.95 8.33 -5.59
CA HIS A 62 -1.08 7.31 -6.64
C HIS A 62 -0.98 7.91 -8.04
N ARG A 63 -1.64 9.04 -8.29
CA ARG A 63 -1.54 9.75 -9.56
C ARG A 63 -0.15 10.32 -9.84
N ALA A 64 0.58 10.72 -8.81
CA ALA A 64 1.93 11.28 -8.95
C ALA A 64 2.95 10.21 -9.38
N LEU A 65 2.70 8.92 -9.10
CA LEU A 65 3.51 7.80 -9.61
C LEU A 65 3.53 7.71 -11.15
N GLY A 66 2.57 8.33 -11.83
CA GLY A 66 2.54 8.41 -13.29
C GLY A 66 2.58 7.04 -13.96
N ARG A 67 3.70 6.74 -14.63
CA ARG A 67 3.88 5.50 -15.39
C ARG A 67 4.01 4.24 -14.53
N ASP A 68 4.32 4.38 -13.25
CA ASP A 68 4.45 3.26 -12.32
C ASP A 68 3.15 3.05 -11.50
N ALA A 69 2.12 3.89 -11.72
CA ALA A 69 0.85 3.84 -10.98
C ALA A 69 0.09 2.51 -11.17
N HIS A 70 0.24 1.84 -12.31
CA HIS A 70 -0.39 0.53 -12.56
C HIS A 70 0.19 -0.59 -11.69
N ARG A 71 1.37 -0.38 -11.09
CA ARG A 71 2.04 -1.35 -10.22
C ARG A 71 1.58 -1.27 -8.77
N VAL A 72 0.75 -0.27 -8.45
CA VAL A 72 0.29 0.02 -7.09
C VAL A 72 -1.23 0.08 -7.08
N SER A 73 -1.84 -0.90 -6.43
CA SER A 73 -3.27 -0.91 -6.10
C SER A 73 -3.53 -0.15 -4.79
N ARG A 74 -4.73 0.44 -4.62
CA ARG A 74 -5.14 1.08 -3.35
C ARG A 74 -6.15 0.23 -2.58
N LEU A 75 -5.91 0.08 -1.28
CA LEU A 75 -6.86 -0.53 -0.34
C LEU A 75 -7.23 0.46 0.75
N ARG A 76 -8.50 0.85 0.78
CA ARG A 76 -9.06 1.63 1.87
C ARG A 76 -9.73 0.71 2.88
N ILE A 77 -9.35 0.85 4.14
CA ILE A 77 -9.90 0.05 5.22
C ILE A 77 -10.77 0.93 6.12
N GLY A 78 -12.09 0.69 6.13
CA GLY A 78 -13.07 1.47 6.88
C GLY A 78 -13.63 2.66 6.08
N GLY A 79 -14.29 3.59 6.80
CA GLY A 79 -14.78 4.83 6.21
C GLY A 79 -15.89 4.67 5.16
N THR A 80 -16.86 3.78 5.39
CA THR A 80 -17.94 3.40 4.45
C THR A 80 -18.87 4.54 3.98
N GLN A 81 -18.70 5.75 4.50
CA GLN A 81 -19.53 6.92 4.19
C GLN A 81 -19.06 7.68 2.93
N SER A 82 -17.85 7.41 2.44
CA SER A 82 -17.32 8.01 1.20
C SER A 82 -17.38 7.03 0.04
N GLU A 83 -17.71 7.54 -1.16
CA GLU A 83 -17.66 6.77 -2.41
C GLU A 83 -16.22 6.33 -2.70
N ALA A 84 -16.07 5.11 -3.23
CA ALA A 84 -14.77 4.58 -3.62
C ALA A 84 -14.23 5.34 -4.83
N LEU A 85 -12.96 5.75 -4.76
CA LEU A 85 -12.28 6.34 -5.91
C LEU A 85 -11.92 5.27 -6.95
N PRO A 86 -11.72 5.62 -8.24
CA PRO A 86 -11.32 4.64 -9.25
C PRO A 86 -10.03 3.89 -8.84
N GLY A 87 -10.06 2.56 -8.98
CA GLY A 87 -8.96 1.67 -8.57
C GLY A 87 -8.73 1.58 -7.06
N GLU A 88 -9.72 1.97 -6.25
CA GLU A 88 -9.72 1.78 -4.81
C GLU A 88 -10.60 0.59 -4.43
N ALA A 89 -10.00 -0.42 -3.81
CA ALA A 89 -10.73 -1.45 -3.10
C ALA A 89 -11.11 -0.95 -1.70
N VAL A 90 -12.34 -1.19 -1.26
CA VAL A 90 -12.83 -0.76 0.05
C VAL A 90 -13.22 -1.98 0.87
N VAL A 91 -12.60 -2.12 2.04
CA VAL A 91 -12.89 -3.19 2.99
C VAL A 91 -13.15 -2.62 4.37
N THR A 92 -13.64 -3.43 5.29
CA THR A 92 -13.85 -3.03 6.69
C THR A 92 -13.09 -3.93 7.63
N TRP A 93 -12.68 -3.37 8.78
CA TRP A 93 -12.18 -4.14 9.89
C TRP A 93 -13.28 -5.03 10.46
N GLN A 94 -13.02 -6.33 10.57
CA GLN A 94 -13.83 -7.31 11.29
C GLN A 94 -13.40 -7.46 12.76
N GLY A 95 -12.22 -6.94 13.11
CA GLY A 95 -11.68 -6.92 14.47
C GLY A 95 -10.70 -5.76 14.65
N ALA A 96 -10.29 -5.49 15.89
CA ALA A 96 -9.30 -4.49 16.22
C ALA A 96 -8.00 -5.19 16.67
N PRO A 97 -7.02 -5.38 15.77
CA PRO A 97 -5.74 -5.96 16.17
C PRO A 97 -4.97 -5.00 17.06
N GLU A 98 -4.16 -5.51 17.99
CA GLU A 98 -3.41 -4.69 18.95
C GLU A 98 -2.32 -3.83 18.32
N TRP A 99 -1.78 -4.27 17.17
CA TRP A 99 -0.76 -3.54 16.40
C TRP A 99 -1.33 -2.44 15.50
N ARG A 100 -2.66 -2.34 15.39
CA ARG A 100 -3.30 -1.33 14.56
C ARG A 100 -3.25 0.03 15.25
N GLU A 101 -2.60 0.97 14.60
CA GLU A 101 -2.71 2.39 14.93
C GLU A 101 -3.67 3.09 13.94
N PRO A 102 -4.51 4.03 14.41
CA PRO A 102 -5.46 4.74 13.56
C PRO A 102 -4.73 5.60 12.52
N ASP A 103 -5.36 5.74 11.35
CA ASP A 103 -4.89 6.59 10.24
C ASP A 103 -3.48 6.23 9.72
N THR A 104 -3.08 4.96 9.94
CA THR A 104 -1.83 4.39 9.44
C THR A 104 -1.97 4.04 7.96
N LEU A 105 -0.90 4.29 7.21
CA LEU A 105 -0.69 3.83 5.85
C LEU A 105 0.32 2.67 5.87
N TRP A 106 0.07 1.63 5.08
CA TRP A 106 0.98 0.50 4.89
C TRP A 106 1.28 0.32 3.40
N ILE A 107 2.53 0.03 3.10
CA ILE A 107 2.94 -0.48 1.80
C ILE A 107 3.15 -1.98 1.96
N ILE A 108 2.41 -2.74 1.18
CA ILE A 108 2.37 -4.20 1.24
C ILE A 108 2.85 -4.73 -0.10
N ASP A 109 3.75 -5.71 -0.06
CA ASP A 109 4.28 -6.33 -1.26
C ASP A 109 3.26 -7.24 -1.96
N PRO A 110 3.56 -7.72 -3.17
CA PRO A 110 2.68 -8.62 -3.90
C PRO A 110 2.36 -9.92 -3.14
N GLU A 111 3.30 -10.41 -2.34
CA GLU A 111 3.14 -11.61 -1.49
C GLU A 111 2.27 -11.35 -0.24
N GLY A 112 1.85 -10.10 0.01
CA GLY A 112 0.99 -9.73 1.12
C GLY A 112 1.74 -9.40 2.42
N ARG A 113 3.06 -9.18 2.36
CA ARG A 113 3.86 -8.74 3.52
C ARG A 113 3.87 -7.22 3.60
N ALA A 114 3.53 -6.68 4.77
CA ALA A 114 3.73 -5.25 5.03
C ALA A 114 5.23 -4.97 5.12
N VAL A 115 5.72 -4.05 4.29
CA VAL A 115 7.15 -3.69 4.25
C VAL A 115 7.42 -2.34 4.91
N LEU A 116 6.49 -1.41 4.78
CA LEU A 116 6.59 -0.06 5.34
C LEU A 116 5.25 0.33 6.00
N SER A 117 5.33 1.05 7.11
CA SER A 117 4.20 1.76 7.71
C SER A 117 4.51 3.24 7.87
N TYR A 118 3.45 4.05 7.86
CA TYR A 118 3.51 5.47 8.13
C TYR A 118 2.37 5.84 9.07
N GLY A 119 2.70 6.48 10.18
CA GLY A 119 1.71 6.96 11.14
C GLY A 119 0.98 8.22 10.68
N GLU A 120 0.08 8.70 11.54
CA GLU A 120 -0.68 9.93 11.33
C GLU A 120 0.24 11.13 11.04
N GLY A 121 -0.14 11.95 10.06
CA GLY A 121 0.55 13.21 9.75
C GLY A 121 1.78 13.09 8.87
N VAL A 122 2.09 11.90 8.32
CA VAL A 122 3.15 11.78 7.32
C VAL A 122 2.86 12.68 6.10
N GLU A 123 3.90 13.35 5.61
CA GLU A 123 3.84 14.13 4.38
C GLU A 123 3.69 13.22 3.16
N ALA A 124 2.73 13.53 2.29
CA ALA A 124 2.44 12.74 1.09
C ALA A 124 3.64 12.62 0.14
N SER A 125 4.51 13.62 0.11
CA SER A 125 5.75 13.60 -0.68
C SER A 125 6.75 12.55 -0.20
N ASN A 126 6.82 12.31 1.11
CA ASN A 126 7.74 11.33 1.68
C ASN A 126 7.30 9.91 1.33
N VAL A 127 5.99 9.66 1.39
CA VAL A 127 5.39 8.40 0.95
C VAL A 127 5.64 8.18 -0.54
N LEU A 128 5.44 9.21 -1.37
CA LEU A 128 5.69 9.14 -2.81
C LEU A 128 7.15 8.77 -3.10
N GLU A 129 8.10 9.47 -2.49
CA GLU A 129 9.54 9.24 -2.69
C GLU A 129 9.94 7.81 -2.29
N ASP A 130 9.43 7.32 -1.16
CA ASP A 130 9.69 5.97 -0.69
C ASP A 130 9.10 4.90 -1.63
N ILE A 131 7.86 5.10 -2.15
CA ILE A 131 7.24 4.18 -3.11
C ILE A 131 8.03 4.18 -4.42
N GLU A 132 8.38 5.34 -4.97
CA GLU A 132 9.19 5.43 -6.20
C GLU A 132 10.50 4.66 -6.01
N ARG A 133 11.18 4.89 -4.89
CA ARG A 133 12.43 4.20 -4.57
C ARG A 133 12.26 2.69 -4.44
N LEU A 134 11.19 2.25 -3.80
CA LEU A 134 10.86 0.84 -3.65
C LEU A 134 10.62 0.17 -5.01
N LEU A 135 9.87 0.83 -5.90
CA LEU A 135 9.56 0.33 -7.24
C LEU A 135 10.80 0.32 -8.16
N GLU A 136 11.75 1.24 -7.98
CA GLU A 136 13.06 1.24 -8.65
C GLU A 136 13.91 0.04 -8.22
N LEU A 137 13.95 -0.27 -6.92
CA LEU A 137 14.73 -1.38 -6.38
C LEU A 137 14.13 -2.75 -6.70
N ASN A 138 12.82 -2.80 -6.99
CA ASN A 138 12.08 -4.02 -7.31
C ASN A 138 11.44 -3.90 -8.71
N PRO A 139 12.22 -3.92 -9.80
CA PRO A 139 11.68 -3.75 -11.15
C PRO A 139 10.80 -4.94 -11.57
N GLU A 140 9.78 -4.67 -12.38
CA GLU A 140 8.96 -5.73 -12.96
C GLU A 140 9.82 -6.71 -13.77
N PRO A 141 9.57 -8.04 -13.66
CA PRO A 141 10.19 -9.01 -14.54
C PRO A 141 9.89 -8.66 -16.01
N PRO A 142 10.85 -8.82 -16.94
CA PRO A 142 10.62 -8.52 -18.36
C PRO A 142 9.41 -9.22 -18.98
N LEU A 143 8.98 -10.34 -18.40
CA LEU A 143 7.82 -11.13 -18.83
C LEU A 143 6.47 -10.53 -18.41
N ALA A 144 6.40 -9.73 -17.35
CA ALA A 144 5.16 -9.09 -16.91
C ALA A 144 4.69 -8.02 -17.91
N ARG A 145 5.63 -7.37 -18.61
CA ARG A 145 5.36 -6.33 -19.62
C ARG A 145 4.64 -6.83 -20.88
N LEU A 146 4.55 -8.14 -21.08
CA LEU A 146 3.94 -8.74 -22.28
C LEU A 146 2.42 -8.95 -22.15
N HIS A 147 1.84 -8.71 -20.97
CA HIS A 147 0.39 -8.82 -20.74
C HIS A 147 -0.38 -7.50 -20.94
N ASP A 148 0.33 -6.40 -21.27
CA ASP A 148 -0.24 -5.06 -21.49
C ASP A 148 -0.19 -4.60 -22.97
N GLU A 149 -0.01 -5.52 -23.94
CA GLU A 149 -0.06 -5.24 -25.40
C GLU A 149 -1.35 -5.75 -26.07
#